data_AF-A0A7Y3PC14-F1
#
_entry.id   AF-A0A7Y3PC14-F1
#
_cell.length_a   1.000
_cell.length_b   1.000
_cell.length_c   1.000
_cell.angle_alpha   90.00
_cell.angle_beta   90.00
_cell.angle_gamma   90.00
#
_symmetry.space_group_name_H-M   'P 1'
#
loop_
_entity.id
_entity.type
_entity.pdbx_description
1 polymer ?
#
loop_
_entity_poly.entity_id
_entity_poly.type
_entity_poly.pdbx_seq_one_letter_code
_entity_poly.pdbx_strand_id
1 'polypeptide(L)'
;MTEHVEPTERLQESNPGRFRRIPLVVLAGVVVFAIVIGAVFLVHAKTSTVSVPNVAGLTEAAAQQVVSKSGLASVVVSLGRGTAHPPPPGTVVAEIPKAGTVVSDGSRVQLNVYLVTTGTVVGTFKLIGGPAPGESIPARGTVIFTPPKKDRGISVRVTVSATGRFVAHIPAGTWKVTANSPQVNSNQRGGCAAVHLITVKVGKSTHVAVRCDVP
;
A
#
# COMPACT_ATOMS: atom_id res chain seq x y z
N MET A 1 53.06 -82.29 11.22
CA MET A 1 54.34 -81.58 11.45
C MET A 1 54.45 -80.51 10.37
N THR A 2 54.38 -79.22 10.73
CA THR A 2 55.50 -78.33 11.15
C THR A 2 56.32 -77.83 9.92
N GLU A 3 56.77 -76.57 9.84
CA GLU A 3 56.56 -75.45 10.77
C GLU A 3 56.71 -74.05 10.13
N HIS A 4 56.26 -73.07 10.93
CA HIS A 4 56.72 -71.69 11.10
C HIS A 4 57.40 -70.90 9.97
N VAL A 5 56.81 -69.72 9.75
CA VAL A 5 57.39 -68.52 9.11
C VAL A 5 58.28 -67.74 10.11
N GLU A 6 59.07 -66.80 9.53
CA GLU A 6 59.57 -65.49 10.02
C GLU A 6 61.07 -65.42 10.43
N PRO A 7 61.73 -64.23 10.59
CA PRO A 7 61.28 -62.83 10.37
C PRO A 7 62.31 -61.87 9.68
N THR A 8 62.15 -60.55 9.93
CA THR A 8 63.07 -59.37 9.79
C THR A 8 62.87 -58.47 8.55
N GLU A 9 63.04 -57.12 8.58
CA GLU A 9 63.05 -55.99 9.57
C GLU A 9 63.07 -54.67 8.73
N ARG A 10 62.78 -53.40 9.11
CA ARG A 10 62.20 -52.56 10.21
C ARG A 10 61.83 -51.20 9.52
N LEU A 11 61.08 -50.20 10.03
CA LEU A 11 60.28 -49.94 11.25
C LEU A 11 58.98 -49.18 10.76
N GLN A 12 58.44 -48.01 11.18
CA GLN A 12 58.66 -47.06 12.29
C GLN A 12 57.36 -46.35 12.74
N GLU A 13 56.60 -47.00 13.60
CA GLU A 13 55.97 -46.48 14.83
C GLU A 13 55.26 -45.09 14.88
N SER A 14 53.95 -45.10 15.18
CA SER A 14 53.31 -44.12 16.07
C SER A 14 52.19 -44.76 16.91
N ASN A 15 51.96 -44.25 18.13
CA ASN A 15 51.42 -44.98 19.29
C ASN A 15 49.84 -44.91 19.42
N PRO A 16 49.13 -45.45 20.45
CA PRO A 16 48.25 -46.59 20.18
C PRO A 16 46.79 -46.50 20.71
N GLY A 17 45.93 -47.42 20.23
CA GLY A 17 44.90 -48.04 21.07
C GLY A 17 43.43 -47.58 20.95
N ARG A 18 42.54 -48.45 21.44
CA ARG A 18 41.08 -48.27 21.71
C ARG A 18 40.11 -47.90 20.57
N PHE A 19 40.55 -47.60 19.34
CA PHE A 19 39.69 -47.00 18.32
C PHE A 19 38.61 -47.87 17.63
N ARG A 20 38.59 -49.21 17.79
CA ARG A 20 37.74 -50.10 16.95
C ARG A 20 36.23 -50.07 17.22
N ARG A 21 35.75 -49.51 18.34
CA ARG A 21 34.30 -49.32 18.60
C ARG A 21 33.83 -47.87 18.36
N ILE A 22 34.76 -46.92 18.28
CA ILE A 22 34.46 -45.49 18.13
C ILE A 22 33.66 -45.17 16.86
N PRO A 23 33.96 -45.68 15.65
CA PRO A 23 33.17 -45.33 14.46
C PRO A 23 31.71 -45.80 14.56
N LEU A 24 31.43 -46.93 15.22
CA LEU A 24 30.06 -47.43 15.39
C LEU A 24 29.29 -46.64 16.46
N VAL A 25 29.95 -46.25 17.56
CA VAL A 25 29.34 -45.40 18.60
C VAL A 25 29.12 -43.97 18.09
N VAL A 26 30.05 -43.42 17.29
CA VAL A 26 29.87 -42.11 16.63
C VAL A 26 28.76 -42.18 15.58
N LEU A 27 28.69 -43.23 14.75
CA LEU A 27 27.61 -43.39 13.78
C LEU A 27 26.24 -43.53 14.49
N ALA A 28 26.15 -44.36 15.52
CA ALA A 28 24.93 -44.49 16.33
C ALA A 28 24.56 -43.16 17.02
N GLY A 29 25.54 -42.42 17.55
CA GLY A 29 25.36 -41.09 18.13
C GLY A 29 24.87 -40.06 17.10
N VAL A 30 25.42 -40.06 15.89
CA VAL A 30 24.98 -39.19 14.78
C VAL A 30 23.58 -39.57 14.30
N VAL A 31 23.24 -40.86 14.21
CA VAL A 31 21.89 -41.32 13.87
C VAL A 31 20.88 -40.93 14.96
N VAL A 32 21.19 -41.15 16.23
CA VAL A 32 20.34 -40.71 17.35
C VAL A 32 20.21 -39.19 17.38
N PHE A 33 21.30 -38.44 17.15
CA PHE A 33 21.27 -36.98 17.09
C PHE A 33 20.48 -36.46 15.88
N ALA A 34 20.53 -37.14 14.73
CA ALA A 34 19.70 -36.83 13.56
C ALA A 34 18.22 -37.18 13.79
N ILE A 35 17.91 -38.26 14.52
CA ILE A 35 16.54 -38.61 14.94
C ILE A 35 16.03 -37.60 15.97
N VAL A 36 16.85 -37.18 16.93
CA VAL A 36 16.50 -36.16 17.93
C VAL A 36 16.34 -34.79 17.28
N ILE A 37 17.22 -34.38 16.37
CA ILE A 37 17.05 -33.15 15.57
C ILE A 37 15.78 -33.26 14.71
N GLY A 38 15.54 -34.39 14.04
CA GLY A 38 14.35 -34.61 13.23
C GLY A 38 13.05 -34.55 14.05
N ALA A 39 13.04 -35.16 15.24
CA ALA A 39 11.92 -35.11 16.17
C ALA A 39 11.73 -33.70 16.78
N VAL A 40 12.81 -33.02 17.17
CA VAL A 40 12.77 -31.63 17.63
C VAL A 40 12.28 -30.70 16.52
N PHE A 41 12.73 -30.89 15.27
CA PHE A 41 12.30 -30.10 14.12
C PHE A 41 10.83 -30.39 13.76
N LEU A 42 10.36 -31.64 13.88
CA LEU A 42 8.94 -32.00 13.77
C LEU A 42 8.09 -31.38 14.89
N VAL A 43 8.61 -31.32 16.12
CA VAL A 43 7.95 -30.66 17.27
C VAL A 43 7.92 -29.13 17.11
N HIS A 44 8.93 -28.54 16.45
CA HIS A 44 8.93 -27.12 16.05
C HIS A 44 8.04 -26.87 14.82
N ALA A 45 7.91 -27.84 13.91
CA ALA A 45 6.99 -27.83 12.77
C ALA A 45 5.53 -28.13 13.18
N LYS A 46 5.16 -27.79 14.42
CA LYS A 46 3.78 -27.83 14.90
C LYS A 46 2.96 -26.84 14.08
N THR A 47 2.07 -27.36 13.23
CA THR A 47 1.22 -26.55 12.35
C THR A 47 0.13 -25.84 13.15
N SER A 48 0.52 -24.80 13.89
CA SER A 48 -0.41 -23.85 14.49
C SER A 48 -1.26 -23.25 13.38
N THR A 49 -2.56 -23.47 13.46
CA THR A 49 -3.54 -22.88 12.55
C THR A 49 -4.41 -21.90 13.30
N VAL A 50 -4.71 -20.79 12.64
CA VAL A 50 -5.44 -19.64 13.18
C VAL A 50 -6.66 -19.39 12.29
N SER A 51 -7.79 -19.09 12.92
CA SER A 51 -8.99 -18.63 12.20
C SER A 51 -8.86 -17.15 11.87
N VAL A 52 -9.03 -16.76 10.60
CA VAL A 52 -9.00 -15.36 10.18
C VAL A 52 -10.12 -14.58 10.89
N PRO A 53 -9.81 -13.53 11.66
CA PRO A 53 -10.80 -12.74 12.37
C PRO A 53 -11.63 -11.89 11.39
N ASN A 54 -12.92 -11.71 11.69
CA ASN A 54 -13.76 -10.75 10.98
C ASN A 54 -13.33 -9.32 11.37
N VAL A 55 -12.88 -8.55 10.39
CA VAL A 55 -12.46 -7.14 10.58
C VAL A 55 -13.14 -6.18 9.60
N ALA A 56 -14.08 -6.68 8.78
CA ALA A 56 -14.96 -5.84 7.97
C ALA A 56 -15.75 -4.84 8.83
N GLY A 57 -15.83 -3.59 8.38
CA GLY A 57 -16.44 -2.48 9.11
C GLY A 57 -15.54 -1.79 10.14
N LEU A 58 -14.40 -2.38 10.52
CA LEU A 58 -13.42 -1.73 11.39
C LEU A 58 -12.60 -0.67 10.64
N THR A 59 -11.96 0.23 11.38
CA THR A 59 -10.89 1.08 10.82
C THR A 59 -9.64 0.24 10.52
N GLU A 60 -8.84 0.66 9.54
CA GLU A 60 -7.59 0.00 9.14
C GLU A 60 -6.69 -0.32 10.35
N ALA A 61 -6.45 0.66 11.23
CA ALA A 61 -5.61 0.48 12.41
C ALA A 61 -6.18 -0.53 13.42
N ALA A 62 -7.51 -0.56 13.62
CA ALA A 62 -8.16 -1.55 14.49
C ALA A 62 -8.09 -2.95 13.88
N ALA A 63 -8.34 -3.07 12.57
CA ALA A 63 -8.23 -4.32 11.83
C ALA A 63 -6.81 -4.89 11.85
N GLN A 64 -5.79 -4.06 11.60
CA GLN A 64 -4.38 -4.42 11.72
C GLN A 64 -4.04 -4.95 13.13
N GLN A 65 -4.50 -4.28 14.18
CA GLN A 65 -4.30 -4.75 15.56
C GLN A 65 -4.97 -6.10 15.83
N VAL A 66 -6.19 -6.32 15.34
CA VAL A 66 -6.91 -7.60 15.54
C VAL A 66 -6.19 -8.73 14.80
N VAL A 67 -5.86 -8.55 13.51
CA VAL A 67 -5.12 -9.52 12.70
C VAL A 67 -3.74 -9.83 13.32
N SER A 68 -3.01 -8.81 13.78
CA SER A 68 -1.69 -9.02 14.43
C SER A 68 -1.79 -9.74 15.78
N LYS A 69 -2.83 -9.46 16.58
CA LYS A 69 -3.10 -10.19 17.85
C LYS A 69 -3.43 -11.66 17.62
N SER A 70 -3.92 -12.02 16.44
CA SER A 70 -4.15 -13.41 16.03
C SER A 70 -2.88 -14.12 15.51
N GLY A 71 -1.71 -13.47 15.45
CA GLY A 71 -0.50 -14.07 14.87
C GLY A 71 -0.48 -14.05 13.32
N LEU A 72 -1.34 -13.24 12.70
CA LEU A 72 -1.46 -13.15 11.24
C LEU A 72 -0.86 -11.83 10.71
N ALA A 73 -0.38 -11.86 9.47
CA ALA A 73 0.19 -10.70 8.80
C ALA A 73 -0.87 -9.96 7.97
N SER A 74 -1.14 -8.69 8.27
CA SER A 74 -2.07 -7.87 7.47
C SER A 74 -1.40 -7.24 6.23
N VAL A 75 -2.09 -7.23 5.08
CA VAL A 75 -1.68 -6.53 3.85
C VAL A 75 -2.81 -5.61 3.39
N VAL A 76 -2.64 -4.29 3.49
CA VAL A 76 -3.70 -3.32 3.12
C VAL A 76 -3.73 -3.06 1.62
N VAL A 77 -4.94 -3.07 1.05
CA VAL A 77 -5.21 -2.76 -0.37
C VAL A 77 -6.30 -1.68 -0.48
N SER A 78 -5.97 -0.57 -1.14
CA SER A 78 -6.83 0.60 -1.31
C SER A 78 -7.92 0.39 -2.36
N LEU A 79 -9.19 0.29 -1.95
CA LEU A 79 -10.34 0.33 -2.84
C LEU A 79 -10.75 1.78 -3.18
N GLY A 80 -10.15 2.33 -4.23
CA GLY A 80 -10.43 3.69 -4.73
C GLY A 80 -11.73 3.86 -5.54
N ARG A 81 -12.70 2.94 -5.44
CA ARG A 81 -13.99 3.02 -6.16
C ARG A 81 -15.11 3.48 -5.22
N GLY A 82 -15.64 4.67 -5.45
CA GLY A 82 -16.86 5.13 -4.79
C GLY A 82 -18.05 4.23 -5.14
N THR A 83 -18.56 3.51 -4.15
CA THR A 83 -19.89 2.89 -4.18
C THR A 83 -20.97 3.98 -4.10
N ALA A 84 -22.22 3.63 -4.45
CA ALA A 84 -23.34 4.58 -4.36
C ALA A 84 -23.57 5.11 -2.93
N HIS A 85 -23.18 4.32 -1.92
CA HIS A 85 -23.00 4.76 -0.54
C HIS A 85 -21.57 4.36 -0.10
N PRO A 86 -20.59 5.28 -0.09
CA PRO A 86 -19.24 4.98 0.36
C PRO A 86 -19.16 4.94 1.89
N PRO A 87 -18.48 3.95 2.49
CA PRO A 87 -18.18 3.97 3.92
C PRO A 87 -17.17 5.09 4.24
N PRO A 88 -16.91 5.39 5.52
CA PRO A 88 -15.87 6.34 5.91
C PRO A 88 -14.50 5.97 5.29
N PRO A 89 -13.71 6.96 4.84
CA PRO A 89 -12.34 6.71 4.40
C PRO A 89 -11.51 6.12 5.55
N GLY A 90 -10.84 4.99 5.30
CA GLY A 90 -10.08 4.23 6.31
C GLY A 90 -10.83 3.03 6.89
N THR A 91 -12.05 2.72 6.44
CA THR A 91 -12.81 1.53 6.85
C THR A 91 -12.51 0.30 5.97
N VAL A 92 -12.31 -0.86 6.58
CA VAL A 92 -12.21 -2.16 5.89
C VAL A 92 -13.56 -2.55 5.29
N VAL A 93 -13.61 -2.82 3.99
CA VAL A 93 -14.80 -3.28 3.27
C VAL A 93 -14.90 -4.81 3.25
N ALA A 94 -13.75 -5.50 3.16
CA ALA A 94 -13.66 -6.96 3.16
C ALA A 94 -12.25 -7.43 3.53
N GLU A 95 -12.13 -8.67 4.03
CA GLU A 95 -10.85 -9.37 4.15
C GLU A 95 -10.74 -10.59 3.21
N ILE A 96 -9.52 -10.95 2.82
CA ILE A 96 -9.20 -12.14 2.00
C ILE A 96 -7.96 -12.84 2.62
N PRO A 97 -8.03 -14.11 3.05
CA PRO A 97 -9.22 -14.97 3.09
C PRO A 97 -10.33 -14.41 3.99
N LYS A 98 -11.56 -14.89 3.79
CA LYS A 98 -12.76 -14.43 4.52
C LYS A 98 -12.68 -14.80 6.01
N ALA A 99 -13.30 -13.99 6.88
CA ALA A 99 -13.59 -14.36 8.27
C ALA A 99 -13.98 -15.84 8.46
N GLY A 100 -13.37 -16.50 9.45
CA GLY A 100 -13.58 -17.91 9.76
C GLY A 100 -12.76 -18.90 8.92
N THR A 101 -12.01 -18.44 7.91
CA THR A 101 -11.08 -19.31 7.17
C THR A 101 -9.94 -19.71 8.09
N VAL A 102 -9.67 -21.02 8.22
CA VAL A 102 -8.51 -21.53 8.95
C VAL A 102 -7.28 -21.46 8.05
N VAL A 103 -6.23 -20.79 8.52
CA VAL A 103 -4.95 -20.58 7.82
C VAL A 103 -3.78 -20.95 8.75
N SER A 104 -2.58 -21.14 8.22
CA SER A 104 -1.37 -21.32 9.05
C SER A 104 -1.04 -20.04 9.83
N ASP A 105 -0.42 -20.17 11.00
CA ASP A 105 0.19 -19.04 11.72
C ASP A 105 1.14 -18.23 10.80
N GLY A 106 1.23 -16.91 10.99
CA GLY A 106 1.98 -16.00 10.12
C GLY A 106 1.38 -15.77 8.73
N SER A 107 0.26 -16.40 8.36
CA SER A 107 -0.37 -16.22 7.04
C SER A 107 -0.80 -14.79 6.77
N ARG A 108 -0.79 -14.42 5.48
CA ARG A 108 -1.18 -13.08 5.02
C ARG A 108 -2.69 -12.96 4.82
N VAL A 109 -3.29 -12.01 5.54
CA VAL A 109 -4.68 -11.56 5.35
C VAL A 109 -4.66 -10.21 4.63
N GLN A 110 -5.19 -10.17 3.41
CA GLN A 110 -5.41 -8.94 2.66
C GLN A 110 -6.63 -8.20 3.21
N LEU A 111 -6.46 -6.92 3.54
CA LEU A 111 -7.49 -6.02 4.04
C LEU A 111 -7.85 -5.02 2.95
N ASN A 112 -9.05 -5.13 2.37
CA ASN A 112 -9.53 -4.22 1.35
C ASN A 112 -10.13 -2.97 2.03
N VAL A 113 -9.35 -1.91 2.20
CA VAL A 113 -9.76 -0.67 2.88
C VAL A 113 -10.32 0.32 1.85
N TYR A 114 -11.47 0.92 2.15
CA TYR A 114 -11.99 2.03 1.37
C TYR A 114 -11.17 3.29 1.65
N LEU A 115 -10.39 3.72 0.67
CA LEU A 115 -9.57 4.93 0.76
C LEU A 115 -9.86 5.83 -0.44
N VAL A 116 -10.27 7.08 -0.15
CA VAL A 116 -10.44 8.11 -1.19
C VAL A 116 -9.05 8.49 -1.70
N THR A 117 -8.65 7.85 -2.80
CA THR A 117 -7.27 7.92 -3.31
C THR A 117 -7.07 9.25 -4.04
N THR A 118 -6.47 10.23 -3.38
CA THR A 118 -6.31 11.60 -3.89
C THR A 118 -4.99 11.83 -4.62
N GLY A 119 -4.96 12.90 -5.42
CA GLY A 119 -3.74 13.58 -5.86
C GLY A 119 -3.81 15.07 -5.52
N THR A 120 -2.67 15.74 -5.54
CA THR A 120 -2.56 17.16 -5.20
C THR A 120 -2.74 18.00 -6.46
N VAL A 121 -3.67 18.94 -6.46
CA VAL A 121 -3.84 19.92 -7.53
C VAL A 121 -3.29 21.26 -7.07
N VAL A 122 -2.25 21.74 -7.76
CA VAL A 122 -1.61 23.04 -7.49
C VAL A 122 -1.98 23.98 -8.62
N GLY A 123 -2.75 25.02 -8.30
CA GLY A 123 -3.39 25.85 -9.31
C GLY A 123 -3.11 27.34 -9.20
N THR A 124 -3.24 28.01 -10.34
CA THR A 124 -3.35 29.47 -10.42
C THR A 124 -4.72 29.86 -10.94
N PHE A 125 -5.27 30.95 -10.40
CA PHE A 125 -6.52 31.56 -10.83
C PHE A 125 -6.25 33.02 -11.18
N LYS A 126 -6.56 33.42 -12.42
CA LYS A 126 -6.27 34.75 -12.96
C LYS A 126 -7.41 35.30 -13.80
N LEU A 127 -7.52 36.62 -13.83
CA LEU A 127 -8.26 37.35 -14.84
C LEU A 127 -7.34 37.57 -16.05
N ILE A 128 -7.90 37.54 -17.26
CA ILE A 128 -7.28 38.01 -18.50
C ILE A 128 -8.29 38.92 -19.21
N GLY A 129 -7.83 40.04 -19.75
CA GLY A 129 -8.72 41.04 -20.36
C GLY A 129 -8.04 42.34 -20.75
N GLY A 130 -8.80 43.24 -21.37
CA GLY A 130 -8.34 44.54 -21.85
C GLY A 130 -7.54 44.50 -23.17
N PRO A 131 -7.29 45.68 -23.79
CA PRO A 131 -6.50 45.79 -25.01
C PRO A 131 -5.04 45.35 -24.79
N ALA A 132 -4.38 44.89 -25.85
CA ALA A 132 -3.01 44.41 -25.77
C ALA A 132 -2.03 45.52 -25.31
N PRO A 133 -1.08 45.25 -24.40
CA PRO A 133 -0.76 43.94 -23.79
C PRO A 133 -1.56 43.68 -22.49
N GLY A 134 -2.66 42.91 -22.58
CA GLY A 134 -3.60 42.70 -21.48
C GLY A 134 -2.98 42.06 -20.22
N GLU A 135 -3.22 42.68 -19.06
CA GLU A 135 -2.57 42.32 -17.80
C GLU A 135 -3.19 41.08 -17.14
N SER A 136 -2.34 40.16 -16.65
CA SER A 136 -2.75 38.88 -16.06
C SER A 136 -2.91 38.93 -14.53
N ILE A 137 -3.95 39.64 -14.08
CA ILE A 137 -4.24 39.95 -12.67
C ILE A 137 -4.65 38.68 -11.87
N PRO A 138 -4.14 38.47 -10.63
CA PRO A 138 -4.61 37.38 -9.75
C PRO A 138 -6.10 37.48 -9.39
N ALA A 139 -6.81 36.35 -9.41
CA ALA A 139 -8.24 36.27 -9.11
C ALA A 139 -8.51 35.54 -7.78
N ARG A 140 -9.36 36.13 -6.93
CA ARG A 140 -9.98 35.46 -5.76
C ARG A 140 -11.32 34.84 -6.15
N GLY A 141 -11.80 33.86 -5.39
CA GLY A 141 -13.13 33.29 -5.60
C GLY A 141 -13.20 31.80 -5.26
N THR A 142 -14.05 31.05 -5.97
CA THR A 142 -14.26 29.62 -5.73
C THR A 142 -14.03 28.84 -7.02
N VAL A 143 -13.05 27.93 -6.99
CA VAL A 143 -12.79 26.93 -8.03
C VAL A 143 -13.62 25.68 -7.75
N ILE A 144 -14.18 25.08 -8.80
CA ILE A 144 -15.11 23.96 -8.75
C ILE A 144 -14.59 22.86 -9.68
N PHE A 145 -14.27 21.71 -9.10
CA PHE A 145 -13.89 20.49 -9.81
C PHE A 145 -15.14 19.65 -9.99
N THR A 146 -15.62 19.51 -11.22
CA THR A 146 -16.82 18.72 -11.57
C THR A 146 -16.42 17.52 -12.41
N PRO A 147 -16.88 16.29 -12.11
CA PRO A 147 -16.59 15.13 -12.94
C PRO A 147 -17.32 15.25 -14.30
N PRO A 148 -16.69 14.87 -15.43
CA PRO A 148 -17.28 15.01 -16.76
C PRO A 148 -18.42 14.03 -17.06
N LYS A 149 -18.69 13.07 -16.15
CA LYS A 149 -19.93 12.29 -16.09
C LYS A 149 -20.54 12.51 -14.71
N LYS A 150 -21.82 12.87 -14.63
CA LYS A 150 -22.52 13.19 -13.36
C LYS A 150 -22.49 12.02 -12.37
N ASP A 151 -22.51 10.81 -12.90
CA ASP A 151 -22.62 9.54 -12.17
C ASP A 151 -21.28 9.07 -11.57
N ARG A 152 -20.20 9.87 -11.70
CA ARG A 152 -18.84 9.50 -11.25
C ARG A 152 -18.30 10.32 -10.07
N GLY A 153 -19.14 11.11 -9.38
CA GLY A 153 -18.78 11.66 -8.07
C GLY A 153 -19.38 13.04 -7.75
N ILE A 154 -19.04 13.51 -6.56
CA ILE A 154 -19.44 14.82 -6.03
C ILE A 154 -18.47 15.90 -6.54
N SER A 155 -18.98 17.08 -6.92
CA SER A 155 -18.11 18.22 -7.28
C SER A 155 -17.40 18.81 -6.06
N VAL A 156 -16.07 18.90 -6.12
CA VAL A 156 -15.24 19.49 -5.05
C VAL A 156 -15.16 21.00 -5.24
N ARG A 157 -15.30 21.77 -4.15
CA ARG A 157 -15.22 23.24 -4.15
C ARG A 157 -14.01 23.70 -3.34
N VAL A 158 -13.25 24.66 -3.86
CA VAL A 158 -11.99 25.16 -3.30
C VAL A 158 -11.99 26.68 -3.35
N THR A 159 -11.87 27.33 -2.19
CA THR A 159 -11.77 28.79 -2.09
C THR A 159 -10.35 29.25 -2.39
N VAL A 160 -10.20 30.32 -3.17
CA VAL A 160 -8.93 30.91 -3.62
C VAL A 160 -8.82 32.34 -3.09
N SER A 161 -7.69 32.64 -2.45
CA SER A 161 -7.41 33.97 -1.89
C SER A 161 -7.01 35.00 -2.97
N ALA A 162 -6.84 36.26 -2.58
CA ALA A 162 -6.37 37.33 -3.47
C ALA A 162 -4.99 37.07 -4.13
N THR A 163 -4.24 36.07 -3.66
CA THR A 163 -2.98 35.63 -4.29
C THR A 163 -3.18 34.94 -5.65
N GLY A 164 -4.40 34.52 -5.98
CA GLY A 164 -4.69 33.72 -7.18
C GLY A 164 -3.94 32.38 -7.20
N ARG A 165 -3.54 31.84 -6.05
CA ARG A 165 -2.89 30.52 -5.90
C ARG A 165 -3.70 29.62 -4.98
N PHE A 166 -3.77 28.33 -5.30
CA PHE A 166 -4.43 27.33 -4.46
C PHE A 166 -3.75 25.97 -4.52
N VAL A 167 -3.95 25.18 -3.46
CA VAL A 167 -3.57 23.76 -3.38
C VAL A 167 -4.79 23.00 -2.87
N ALA A 168 -5.13 21.89 -3.51
CA ALA A 168 -6.29 21.07 -3.15
C ALA A 168 -6.00 19.58 -3.30
N HIS A 169 -6.53 18.77 -2.38
CA HIS A 169 -6.49 17.31 -2.49
C HIS A 169 -7.77 16.83 -3.19
N ILE A 170 -7.64 16.38 -4.43
CA ILE A 170 -8.76 16.01 -5.31
C ILE A 170 -8.69 14.49 -5.55
N PRO A 171 -9.82 13.74 -5.55
CA PRO A 171 -9.80 12.31 -5.86
C PRO A 171 -9.24 12.04 -7.26
N ALA A 172 -8.51 10.92 -7.42
CA ALA A 172 -7.91 10.56 -8.70
C ALA A 172 -8.97 10.33 -9.79
N GLY A 173 -8.75 10.89 -10.97
CA GLY A 173 -9.71 10.89 -12.07
C GLY A 173 -9.58 12.10 -13.00
N THR A 174 -10.46 12.18 -13.98
CA THR A 174 -10.54 13.31 -14.93
C THR A 174 -11.59 14.32 -14.45
N TRP A 175 -11.24 15.61 -14.41
CA TRP A 175 -12.07 16.68 -13.86
C TRP A 175 -12.20 17.86 -14.82
N LYS A 176 -13.41 18.41 -14.95
CA LYS A 176 -13.66 19.73 -15.52
C LYS A 176 -13.48 20.77 -14.42
N VAL A 177 -12.62 21.76 -14.65
CA VAL A 177 -12.34 22.83 -13.69
C VAL A 177 -12.99 24.11 -14.17
N THR A 178 -13.99 24.57 -13.42
CA THR A 178 -14.63 25.89 -13.59
C THR A 178 -14.38 26.74 -12.35
N ALA A 179 -14.64 28.03 -12.39
CA ALA A 179 -14.59 28.90 -11.22
C ALA A 179 -15.66 29.99 -11.27
N ASN A 180 -15.81 30.69 -10.14
CA ASN A 180 -16.56 31.93 -10.03
C ASN A 180 -15.69 32.92 -9.23
N SER A 181 -15.53 34.15 -9.72
CA SER A 181 -14.84 35.23 -9.02
C SER A 181 -15.80 36.40 -8.77
N PRO A 182 -15.89 36.93 -7.54
CA PRO A 182 -16.63 38.17 -7.26
C PRO A 182 -15.93 39.43 -7.81
N GLN A 183 -14.86 39.29 -8.61
CA GLN A 183 -14.23 40.37 -9.37
C GLN A 183 -14.76 40.44 -10.83
N VAL A 184 -15.60 39.50 -11.25
CA VAL A 184 -16.15 39.42 -12.62
C VAL A 184 -17.67 39.56 -12.57
N ASN A 185 -18.24 40.36 -13.47
CA ASN A 185 -19.68 40.60 -13.49
C ASN A 185 -20.44 39.37 -14.02
N SER A 186 -21.45 38.90 -13.28
CA SER A 186 -22.19 37.67 -13.58
C SER A 186 -22.93 37.65 -14.94
N ASN A 187 -22.99 38.79 -15.65
CA ASN A 187 -23.61 38.92 -16.97
C ASN A 187 -22.61 38.75 -18.14
N GLN A 188 -21.31 38.64 -17.87
CA GLN A 188 -20.30 38.46 -18.91
C GLN A 188 -20.23 36.98 -19.36
N ARG A 189 -20.13 36.74 -20.68
CA ARG A 189 -20.10 35.39 -21.27
C ARG A 189 -18.77 34.63 -21.06
N GLY A 190 -17.73 35.31 -20.56
CA GLY A 190 -16.40 34.75 -20.28
C GLY A 190 -16.35 33.87 -19.03
N GLY A 191 -16.98 32.69 -19.07
CA GLY A 191 -17.04 31.77 -17.94
C GLY A 191 -15.66 31.29 -17.48
N CYS A 192 -15.29 31.59 -16.24
CA CYS A 192 -13.98 31.23 -15.68
C CYS A 192 -13.74 29.71 -15.68
N ALA A 193 -12.67 29.25 -16.34
CA ALA A 193 -12.38 27.83 -16.51
C ALA A 193 -10.89 27.52 -16.72
N ALA A 194 -10.53 26.24 -16.58
CA ALA A 194 -9.30 25.73 -17.18
C ALA A 194 -9.55 25.38 -18.66
N VAL A 195 -8.54 25.60 -19.51
CA VAL A 195 -8.62 25.39 -20.98
C VAL A 195 -8.91 23.93 -21.34
N HIS A 196 -8.46 22.98 -20.52
CA HIS A 196 -8.62 21.54 -20.73
C HIS A 196 -9.07 20.82 -19.45
N LEU A 197 -9.62 19.61 -19.62
CA LEU A 197 -9.86 18.70 -18.50
C LEU A 197 -8.52 18.30 -17.86
N ILE A 198 -8.42 18.34 -16.54
CA ILE A 198 -7.23 17.85 -15.83
C ILE A 198 -7.40 16.36 -15.49
N THR A 199 -6.30 15.61 -15.42
CA THR A 199 -6.29 14.23 -14.91
C THR A 199 -5.44 14.16 -13.66
N VAL A 200 -6.10 14.04 -12.51
CA VAL A 200 -5.47 13.90 -11.19
C VAL A 200 -5.06 12.44 -11.00
N LYS A 201 -3.80 12.21 -10.66
CA LYS A 201 -3.24 10.87 -10.42
C LYS A 201 -2.91 10.70 -8.93
N VAL A 202 -3.14 9.49 -8.41
CA VAL A 202 -2.86 9.13 -7.01
C VAL A 202 -1.45 9.56 -6.60
N GLY A 203 -1.33 10.29 -5.50
CA GLY A 203 -0.05 10.71 -4.93
C GLY A 203 0.81 11.60 -5.82
N LYS A 204 0.27 12.21 -6.89
CA LYS A 204 1.01 13.09 -7.80
C LYS A 204 0.45 14.52 -7.82
N SER A 205 1.36 15.48 -7.91
CA SER A 205 1.04 16.89 -8.16
C SER A 205 0.58 17.08 -9.61
N THR A 206 -0.56 17.75 -9.79
CA THR A 206 -1.14 18.13 -11.08
C THR A 206 -1.26 19.65 -11.12
N HIS A 207 -0.66 20.29 -12.12
CA HIS A 207 -0.71 21.74 -12.26
C HIS A 207 -1.90 22.18 -13.11
N VAL A 208 -2.56 23.28 -12.74
CA VAL A 208 -3.70 23.85 -13.48
C VAL A 208 -3.66 25.38 -13.54
N ALA A 209 -4.03 25.95 -14.69
CA ALA A 209 -4.27 27.37 -14.84
C ALA A 209 -5.77 27.58 -15.13
N VAL A 210 -6.45 28.28 -14.23
CA VAL A 210 -7.84 28.72 -14.37
C VAL A 210 -7.82 30.19 -14.78
N ARG A 211 -8.53 30.52 -15.86
CA ARG A 211 -8.60 31.87 -16.44
C ARG A 211 -10.06 32.33 -16.46
N CYS A 212 -10.32 33.55 -15.99
CA CYS A 212 -11.55 34.28 -16.32
C CYS A 212 -11.27 35.17 -17.54
N ASP A 213 -12.11 35.07 -18.55
CA ASP A 213 -12.05 35.94 -19.72
C ASP A 213 -12.92 37.18 -19.43
N VAL A 214 -12.31 38.37 -19.42
CA VAL A 214 -12.97 39.63 -19.10
C VAL A 214 -12.86 40.55 -20.32
N PRO A 215 -13.97 40.89 -21.01
CA PRO A 215 -13.97 41.80 -22.14
C PRO A 215 -13.72 43.25 -21.70
#